data_AF-A0A3R6U4K5-F1
#
_entry.id   AF-A0A3R6U4K5-F1
#
_cell.length_a   1.000
_cell.length_b   1.000
_cell.length_c   1.000
_cell.angle_alpha   90.00
_cell.angle_beta   90.00
_cell.angle_gamma   90.00
#
_symmetry.space_group_name_H-M   'P 1'
#
loop_
_entity.id
_entity.type
_entity.pdbx_description
1 polymer ?
#
loop_
_entity_poly.entity_id
_entity_poly.type
_entity_poly.pdbx_seq_one_letter_code
_entity_poly.pdbx_strand_id
1 'polypeptide(L)'
;MINYCANYNKAVRKAVEVLEDYEIPQAPVDLDLIFDALSREISLFTYGEYMKLSGWTRQEVINHFDSELGVCCYKRTTNQYVILYNETKSDPFIHFTLAHELGHIFLDHHQVAGTEILNRSFLTQEQYDEYEKEANCFARNLLSPAPLAWTVIEEGKSRNQNIDIQNAFNITESAANVRINFIRRDLRDYTTPMKQLICNIFIRYRKRCCRCRSLVPMGAKYCVMCGNKRIGKSLRYNPLPPDIAADKNGFFYVCPRCGNQDLGEHSRYCMICGLPLFNYCSGHGQDGKTHKRHLNRSFARYCEECGAETFYGHLDIKIRMEDSEVKYTDGVDYNENTLRVNVCPVCGNDEFGSNAEYCRICGTNLYNKCEGEADQDINGNIIYLNQHANPSNARYCEICGKPTYFSQRKILPTYQVYLQRQEEEDARFMALALEEEENISYEAEPPQAYIEDTPPFSDIPE
;
A
#
# COMPACT_ATOMS: atom_id res chain seq x y z
N MET A 1 42.80 1.81 26.51
CA MET A 1 41.69 1.62 25.56
C MET A 1 41.57 2.90 24.77
N ILE A 2 41.76 2.85 23.45
CA ILE A 2 41.56 4.01 22.58
C ILE A 2 40.06 4.22 22.51
N ASN A 3 39.58 5.35 23.01
CA ASN A 3 38.17 5.67 22.90
C ASN A 3 37.88 6.03 21.43
N TYR A 4 37.12 5.19 20.74
CA TYR A 4 36.75 5.44 19.35
C TYR A 4 35.75 6.60 19.33
N CYS A 5 35.82 7.47 18.32
CA CYS A 5 34.94 8.62 18.18
C CYS A 5 34.54 8.77 16.72
N ALA A 6 33.27 9.03 16.47
CA ALA A 6 32.67 9.05 15.15
C ALA A 6 33.39 10.05 14.22
N ASN A 7 33.91 9.53 13.11
CA ASN A 7 34.53 10.30 12.05
C ASN A 7 33.48 10.67 10.99
N TYR A 8 32.71 11.71 11.28
CA TYR A 8 31.69 12.19 10.37
C TYR A 8 32.23 12.73 9.04
N ASN A 9 33.46 13.24 9.00
CA ASN A 9 34.08 13.69 7.75
C ASN A 9 34.31 12.49 6.81
N LYS A 10 34.79 11.36 7.35
CA LYS A 10 34.90 10.08 6.63
C LYS A 10 33.53 9.67 6.08
N ALA A 11 32.49 9.70 6.92
CA ALA A 11 31.13 9.34 6.50
C ALA A 11 30.59 10.22 5.35
N VAL A 12 30.79 11.54 5.42
CA VAL A 12 30.37 12.46 4.35
C VAL A 12 31.15 12.19 3.06
N ARG A 13 32.47 12.02 3.14
CA ARG A 13 33.30 11.74 1.95
C ARG A 13 32.90 10.43 1.29
N LYS A 14 32.73 9.37 2.08
CA LYS A 14 32.33 8.05 1.58
C LYS A 14 30.95 8.10 0.91
N ALA A 15 30.00 8.86 1.47
CA ALA A 15 28.69 9.04 0.83
C ALA A 15 28.82 9.73 -0.54
N VAL A 16 29.71 10.71 -0.69
CA VAL A 16 29.93 11.38 -1.98
C VAL A 16 30.65 10.47 -2.98
N GLU A 17 31.64 9.70 -2.53
CA GLU A 17 32.31 8.68 -3.36
C GLU A 17 31.29 7.67 -3.90
N VAL A 18 30.38 7.17 -3.06
CA VAL A 18 29.30 6.27 -3.52
C VAL A 18 28.37 6.96 -4.53
N LEU A 19 27.97 8.22 -4.32
CA LEU A 19 27.16 8.93 -5.30
C LEU A 19 27.89 9.12 -6.66
N GLU A 20 29.21 9.26 -6.64
CA GLU A 20 30.06 9.36 -7.83
C GLU A 20 30.23 8.01 -8.53
N ASP A 21 30.66 6.99 -7.79
CA ASP A 21 31.05 5.66 -8.29
C ASP A 21 29.86 4.95 -8.96
N TYR A 22 28.65 5.16 -8.45
CA TYR A 22 27.41 4.60 -9.01
C TYR A 22 26.65 5.58 -9.91
N GLU A 23 27.27 6.71 -10.29
CA GLU A 23 26.77 7.70 -11.24
C GLU A 23 25.31 8.14 -10.96
N ILE A 24 24.98 8.39 -9.69
CA ILE A 24 23.60 8.64 -9.27
C ILE A 24 23.04 9.90 -9.98
N PRO A 25 22.02 9.78 -10.84
CA PRO A 25 21.66 10.88 -11.74
C PRO A 25 20.67 11.87 -11.11
N GLN A 26 19.92 11.46 -10.09
CA GLN A 26 18.83 12.25 -9.55
C GLN A 26 18.53 11.93 -8.08
N ALA A 27 17.84 12.88 -7.43
CA ALA A 27 17.17 12.69 -6.14
C ALA A 27 15.64 12.56 -6.35
N PRO A 28 14.93 11.68 -5.60
CA PRO A 28 15.43 10.74 -4.60
C PRO A 28 16.42 9.73 -5.20
N VAL A 29 17.40 9.31 -4.39
CA VAL A 29 18.42 8.32 -4.79
C VAL A 29 17.72 6.98 -4.98
N ASP A 30 18.01 6.34 -6.10
CA ASP A 30 17.56 4.99 -6.40
C ASP A 30 18.62 4.00 -5.90
N LEU A 31 18.38 3.39 -4.74
CA LEU A 31 19.35 2.48 -4.11
C LEU A 31 19.51 1.18 -4.90
N ASP A 32 18.54 0.81 -5.75
CA ASP A 32 18.62 -0.39 -6.58
C ASP A 32 19.82 -0.32 -7.53
N LEU A 33 20.21 0.89 -7.98
CA LEU A 33 21.43 1.07 -8.78
C LEU A 33 22.70 0.61 -8.05
N ILE A 34 22.76 0.81 -6.73
CA ILE A 34 23.90 0.40 -5.89
C ILE A 34 23.82 -1.10 -5.61
N PHE A 35 22.64 -1.61 -5.24
CA PHE A 35 22.45 -3.03 -4.94
C PHE A 35 22.65 -3.93 -6.16
N ASP A 36 22.16 -3.54 -7.34
CA ASP A 36 22.35 -4.28 -8.58
C ASP A 36 23.85 -4.38 -8.94
N ALA A 37 24.58 -3.27 -8.78
CA ALA A 37 26.01 -3.22 -9.03
C ALA A 37 26.83 -4.03 -8.01
N LEU A 38 26.31 -4.23 -6.80
CA LEU A 38 26.91 -5.02 -5.72
C LEU A 38 26.26 -6.39 -5.53
N SER A 39 25.52 -6.89 -6.51
CA SER A 39 24.74 -8.14 -6.40
C SER A 39 25.57 -9.40 -6.14
N ARG A 40 26.91 -9.33 -6.29
CA ARG A 40 27.82 -10.44 -5.95
C ARG A 40 28.30 -10.38 -4.51
N GLU A 41 28.39 -9.17 -3.95
CA GLU A 41 28.91 -8.86 -2.62
C GLU A 41 27.79 -8.75 -1.58
N ILE A 42 26.60 -8.30 -1.98
CA ILE A 42 25.46 -8.05 -1.09
C ILE A 42 24.25 -8.86 -1.57
N SER A 43 23.69 -9.67 -0.67
CA SER A 43 22.37 -10.28 -0.82
C SER A 43 21.34 -9.49 -0.01
N LEU A 44 20.24 -9.11 -0.65
CA LEU A 44 19.17 -8.33 -0.03
C LEU A 44 17.92 -9.20 0.13
N PHE A 45 17.37 -9.24 1.34
CA PHE A 45 16.16 -10.00 1.67
C PHE A 45 15.21 -9.17 2.51
N THR A 46 13.91 -9.36 2.28
CA THR A 46 12.87 -8.90 3.21
C THR A 46 12.76 -9.83 4.42
N TYR A 47 12.23 -9.32 5.53
CA TYR A 47 11.87 -10.18 6.66
C TYR A 47 10.84 -11.23 6.23
N GLY A 48 9.87 -10.86 5.38
CA GLY A 48 8.90 -11.80 4.82
C GLY A 48 9.52 -12.94 4.00
N GLU A 49 10.58 -12.69 3.23
CA GLU A 49 11.33 -13.75 2.52
C GLU A 49 12.08 -14.65 3.50
N TYR A 50 12.74 -14.05 4.50
CA TYR A 50 13.44 -14.82 5.53
C TYR A 50 12.49 -15.70 6.35
N MET A 51 11.28 -15.22 6.65
CA MET A 51 10.23 -16.01 7.31
C MET A 51 9.85 -17.25 6.50
N LYS A 52 9.76 -17.13 5.17
CA LYS A 52 9.47 -18.28 4.29
C LYS A 52 10.60 -19.31 4.28
N LEU A 53 11.85 -18.85 4.41
CA LEU A 53 13.03 -19.71 4.42
C LEU A 53 13.23 -20.42 5.76
N SER A 54 13.04 -19.70 6.88
CA SER A 54 13.28 -20.19 8.24
C SER A 54 12.07 -20.87 8.88
N GLY A 55 10.86 -20.58 8.40
CA GLY A 55 9.60 -20.95 9.06
C GLY A 55 9.24 -20.07 10.26
N TRP A 56 10.05 -19.04 10.57
CA TRP A 56 9.80 -18.15 11.71
C TRP A 56 8.69 -17.15 11.45
N THR A 57 8.03 -16.74 12.52
CA THR A 57 7.16 -15.58 12.57
C THR A 57 7.98 -14.30 12.51
N ARG A 58 7.35 -13.18 12.10
CA ARG A 58 8.02 -11.88 12.06
C ARG A 58 8.55 -11.44 13.42
N GLN A 59 7.83 -11.73 14.50
CA GLN A 59 8.27 -11.37 15.85
C GLN A 59 9.52 -12.16 16.26
N GLU A 60 9.61 -13.44 15.89
CA GLU A 60 10.82 -14.24 16.11
C GLU A 60 12.02 -13.69 15.33
N VAL A 61 11.81 -13.29 14.06
CA VAL A 61 12.85 -12.62 13.26
C VAL A 61 13.32 -11.32 13.93
N ILE A 62 12.39 -10.47 14.36
CA ILE A 62 12.71 -9.20 15.07
C ILE A 62 13.49 -9.47 16.34
N ASN A 63 13.05 -10.44 17.16
CA ASN A 63 13.70 -10.79 18.42
C ASN A 63 15.09 -11.39 18.20
N HIS A 64 15.26 -12.20 17.15
CA HIS A 64 16.54 -12.84 16.84
C HIS A 64 17.60 -11.82 16.41
N PHE A 65 17.23 -10.87 15.54
CA PHE A 65 18.15 -9.85 15.06
C PHE A 65 18.19 -8.58 15.93
N ASP A 66 17.35 -8.51 16.97
CA ASP A 66 17.17 -7.34 17.84
C ASP A 66 16.90 -6.04 17.04
N SER A 67 16.11 -6.14 15.97
CA SER A 67 15.83 -5.02 15.07
C SER A 67 14.46 -5.09 14.42
N GLU A 68 13.65 -4.04 14.63
CA GLU A 68 12.34 -3.88 13.98
C GLU A 68 12.42 -3.34 12.55
N LEU A 69 13.58 -2.83 12.12
CA LEU A 69 13.74 -2.10 10.85
C LEU A 69 14.57 -2.88 9.83
N GLY A 70 15.76 -3.31 10.22
CA GLY A 70 16.69 -4.03 9.37
C GLY A 70 18.02 -4.30 10.05
N VAL A 71 18.82 -5.14 9.42
CA VAL A 71 20.12 -5.59 9.94
C VAL A 71 21.04 -5.97 8.79
N CYS A 72 22.34 -5.67 8.94
CA CYS A 72 23.40 -6.16 8.07
C CYS A 72 24.28 -7.21 8.77
N CYS A 73 24.37 -8.38 8.15
CA CYS A 73 25.24 -9.48 8.56
C CYS A 73 26.36 -9.67 7.55
N TYR A 74 27.58 -9.95 8.02
CA TYR A 74 28.73 -10.27 7.19
C TYR A 74 29.09 -11.76 7.33
N LYS A 75 28.99 -12.51 6.23
CA LYS A 75 29.37 -13.92 6.14
C LYS A 75 30.86 -14.04 5.80
N ARG A 76 31.69 -14.40 6.79
CA ARG A 76 33.15 -14.59 6.58
C ARG A 76 33.49 -15.73 5.62
N THR A 77 32.66 -16.77 5.56
CA THR A 77 32.91 -17.97 4.74
C THR A 77 32.84 -17.66 3.24
N THR A 78 31.87 -16.84 2.83
CA THR A 78 31.67 -16.44 1.44
C THR A 78 32.21 -15.05 1.14
N ASN A 79 32.64 -14.30 2.17
CA ASN A 79 33.02 -12.89 2.08
C ASN A 79 31.91 -12.02 1.47
N GLN A 80 30.67 -12.26 1.88
CA GLN A 80 29.47 -11.56 1.41
C GLN A 80 28.71 -10.91 2.56
N TYR A 81 27.96 -9.88 2.25
CA TYR A 81 27.01 -9.27 3.16
C TYR A 81 25.59 -9.74 2.86
N VAL A 82 24.80 -9.86 3.92
CA VAL A 82 23.36 -10.11 3.84
C VAL A 82 22.66 -8.97 4.57
N ILE A 83 21.79 -8.25 3.86
CA ILE A 83 20.93 -7.23 4.45
C ILE A 83 19.52 -7.78 4.52
N LEU A 84 18.95 -7.73 5.72
CA LEU A 84 17.56 -8.06 5.99
C LEU A 84 16.83 -6.76 6.35
N TYR A 85 15.64 -6.52 5.81
CA TYR A 85 14.84 -5.35 6.16
C TYR A 85 13.36 -5.66 6.28
N ASN A 86 12.66 -4.86 7.10
CA ASN A 86 11.24 -5.02 7.33
C ASN A 86 10.42 -4.32 6.25
N GLU A 87 9.90 -5.12 5.31
CA GLU A 87 9.10 -4.67 4.17
C GLU A 87 7.74 -4.07 4.53
N THR A 88 7.32 -4.17 5.80
CA THR A 88 6.03 -3.61 6.26
C THR A 88 6.11 -2.11 6.57
N LYS A 89 7.33 -1.54 6.63
CA LYS A 89 7.53 -0.11 6.89
C LYS A 89 7.28 0.70 5.60
N SER A 90 7.06 2.01 5.75
CA SER A 90 6.85 2.86 4.56
C SER A 90 8.15 3.00 3.75
N ASP A 91 8.02 3.26 2.45
CA ASP A 91 9.15 3.40 1.54
C ASP A 91 10.25 4.37 2.03
N PRO A 92 9.94 5.57 2.57
CA PRO A 92 10.98 6.44 3.16
C PRO A 92 11.73 5.85 4.37
N PHE A 93 11.08 4.97 5.16
CA PHE A 93 11.75 4.26 6.26
C PHE A 93 12.68 3.18 5.71
N ILE A 94 12.19 2.36 4.78
CA ILE A 94 12.97 1.31 4.13
C ILE A 94 14.20 1.92 3.45
N HIS A 95 14.02 3.00 2.67
CA HIS A 95 15.11 3.73 2.02
C HIS A 95 16.20 4.16 3.01
N PHE A 96 15.81 4.72 4.16
CA PHE A 96 16.77 5.14 5.18
C PHE A 96 17.49 3.95 5.81
N THR A 97 16.76 2.89 6.17
CA THR A 97 17.34 1.67 6.75
C THR A 97 18.36 1.04 5.80
N LEU A 98 18.02 0.87 4.52
CA LEU A 98 18.95 0.31 3.54
C LEU A 98 20.21 1.17 3.35
N ALA A 99 20.05 2.50 3.28
CA ALA A 99 21.19 3.42 3.21
C ALA A 99 22.05 3.39 4.49
N HIS A 100 21.45 3.15 5.66
CA HIS A 100 22.13 2.99 6.94
C HIS A 100 22.97 1.72 6.96
N GLU A 101 22.41 0.58 6.53
CA GLU A 101 23.14 -0.68 6.42
C GLU A 101 24.29 -0.60 5.41
N LEU A 102 24.07 0.05 4.26
CA LEU A 102 25.15 0.37 3.31
C LEU A 102 26.25 1.21 3.97
N GLY A 103 25.90 2.10 4.90
CA GLY A 103 26.86 2.87 5.68
C GLY A 103 27.78 1.99 6.52
N HIS A 104 27.25 0.94 7.15
CA HIS A 104 28.09 -0.02 7.88
C HIS A 104 29.07 -0.75 6.96
N ILE A 105 28.61 -1.14 5.77
CA ILE A 105 29.43 -1.82 4.76
C ILE A 105 30.52 -0.89 4.21
N PHE A 106 30.16 0.27 3.67
CA PHE A 106 31.12 1.19 3.02
C PHE A 106 32.09 1.89 3.97
N LEU A 107 31.79 1.89 5.27
CA LEU A 107 32.69 2.41 6.30
C LEU A 107 33.53 1.31 6.96
N ASP A 108 33.39 0.07 6.49
CA ASP A 108 34.10 -1.13 6.95
C ASP A 108 33.87 -1.43 8.45
N HIS A 109 32.69 -1.12 8.99
CA HIS A 109 32.42 -1.26 10.42
C HIS A 109 32.54 -2.73 10.87
N HIS A 110 32.06 -3.70 10.10
CA HIS A 110 32.18 -5.14 10.41
C HIS A 110 33.65 -5.60 10.42
N GLN A 111 34.48 -5.12 9.50
CA GLN A 111 35.91 -5.45 9.43
C GLN A 111 36.68 -4.83 10.59
N VAL A 112 36.40 -3.56 10.91
CA VAL A 112 37.07 -2.83 12.00
C VAL A 112 36.66 -3.40 13.36
N ALA A 113 35.38 -3.77 13.54
CA ALA A 113 34.88 -4.46 14.73
C ALA A 113 35.38 -5.90 14.82
N GLY A 114 35.64 -6.53 13.67
CA GLY A 114 35.98 -7.95 13.58
C GLY A 114 34.80 -8.86 13.94
N THR A 115 33.55 -8.45 13.69
CA THR A 115 32.33 -9.20 14.02
C THR A 115 31.48 -9.48 12.78
N GLU A 116 30.70 -10.57 12.81
CA GLU A 116 29.77 -10.94 11.72
C GLU A 116 28.47 -10.14 11.80
N ILE A 117 28.07 -9.78 13.02
CA ILE A 117 26.90 -8.93 13.29
C ILE A 117 27.37 -7.77 14.15
N LEU A 118 26.95 -6.56 13.81
CA LEU A 118 27.15 -5.37 14.64
C LEU A 118 26.00 -5.31 15.64
N ASN A 119 26.24 -5.80 16.86
CA ASN A 119 25.27 -5.69 17.95
C ASN A 119 25.97 -5.36 19.28
N ARG A 120 25.16 -4.99 20.27
CA ARG A 120 25.62 -4.59 21.62
C ARG A 120 26.25 -5.74 22.42
N SER A 121 26.10 -6.98 21.96
CA SER A 121 26.62 -8.17 22.63
C SER A 121 28.13 -8.37 22.39
N PHE A 122 28.67 -7.87 21.28
CA PHE A 122 30.08 -8.05 20.89
C PHE A 122 30.92 -6.77 20.93
N LEU A 123 30.29 -5.59 20.96
CA LEU A 123 30.95 -4.28 21.05
C LEU A 123 30.68 -3.61 22.39
N THR A 124 31.57 -2.72 22.83
CA THR A 124 31.21 -1.81 23.93
C THR A 124 30.09 -0.88 23.45
N GLN A 125 29.18 -0.50 24.37
CA GLN A 125 28.08 0.42 24.03
C GLN A 125 28.61 1.71 23.39
N GLU A 126 29.73 2.24 23.89
CA GLU A 126 30.36 3.45 23.37
C GLU A 126 30.87 3.26 21.93
N GLN A 127 31.54 2.16 21.61
CA GLN A 127 32.02 1.91 20.24
C GLN A 127 30.86 1.69 19.26
N TYR A 128 29.86 0.91 19.67
CA TYR A 128 28.65 0.69 18.89
C TYR A 128 27.95 2.02 18.56
N ASP A 129 27.75 2.87 19.56
CA ASP A 129 27.10 4.17 19.41
C ASP A 129 27.83 5.09 18.43
N GLU A 130 29.16 5.03 18.36
CA GLU A 130 29.94 5.81 17.40
C GLU A 130 29.83 5.29 15.96
N TYR A 131 29.78 3.97 15.74
CA TYR A 131 29.52 3.39 14.41
C TYR A 131 28.11 3.72 13.92
N GLU A 132 27.12 3.64 14.79
CA GLU A 132 25.74 4.06 14.49
C GLU A 132 25.68 5.53 14.08
N LYS A 133 26.42 6.42 14.76
CA LYS A 133 26.51 7.85 14.41
C LYS A 133 27.14 8.06 13.03
N GLU A 134 28.17 7.30 12.69
CA GLU A 134 28.81 7.35 11.37
C GLU A 134 27.87 6.83 10.25
N ALA A 135 27.23 5.67 10.45
CA ALA A 135 26.30 5.08 9.50
C ALA A 135 25.09 6.00 9.25
N ASN A 136 24.52 6.57 10.32
CA ASN A 136 23.47 7.59 10.21
C ASN A 136 23.94 8.83 9.44
N CYS A 137 25.17 9.28 9.64
CA CYS A 137 25.73 10.42 8.90
C CYS A 137 25.96 10.10 7.43
N PHE A 138 26.43 8.90 7.12
CA PHE A 138 26.57 8.39 5.76
C PHE A 138 25.20 8.35 5.07
N ALA A 139 24.22 7.63 5.63
CA ALA A 139 22.89 7.46 5.05
C ALA A 139 22.22 8.80 4.78
N ARG A 140 22.31 9.73 5.74
CA ARG A 140 21.78 11.08 5.60
C ARG A 140 22.40 11.81 4.41
N ASN A 141 23.71 11.69 4.16
CA ASN A 141 24.41 12.38 3.07
C ASN A 141 24.39 11.64 1.74
N LEU A 142 24.12 10.33 1.75
CA LEU A 142 23.80 9.55 0.57
C LEU A 142 22.41 9.95 0.04
N LEU A 143 21.37 9.83 0.88
CA LEU A 143 19.98 10.07 0.47
C LEU A 143 19.61 11.55 0.31
N SER A 144 20.19 12.43 1.15
CA SER A 144 19.93 13.87 1.12
C SER A 144 21.23 14.68 1.22
N PRO A 145 22.07 14.68 0.17
CA PRO A 145 23.36 15.37 0.18
C PRO A 145 23.22 16.82 0.62
N ALA A 146 24.06 17.27 1.57
CA ALA A 146 23.90 18.59 2.18
C ALA A 146 23.89 19.77 1.17
N PRO A 147 24.74 19.78 0.10
CA PRO A 147 24.69 20.83 -0.92
C PRO A 147 23.34 20.86 -1.68
N LEU A 148 22.81 19.69 -2.04
CA LEU A 148 21.54 19.59 -2.77
C LEU A 148 20.33 19.93 -1.88
N ALA A 149 20.36 19.51 -0.61
CA ALA A 149 19.35 19.92 0.36
C ALA A 149 19.36 21.43 0.58
N TRP A 150 20.55 22.05 0.53
CA TRP A 150 20.70 23.49 0.70
C TRP A 150 20.08 24.26 -0.47
N THR A 151 20.23 23.78 -1.71
CA THR A 151 19.56 24.40 -2.87
C THR A 151 18.05 24.34 -2.76
N VAL A 152 17.48 23.20 -2.33
CA VAL A 152 16.03 23.06 -2.07
C VAL A 152 15.54 24.09 -1.04
N ILE A 153 16.31 24.30 0.03
CA ILE A 153 15.97 25.25 1.09
C ILE A 153 16.03 26.70 0.60
N GLU A 154 17.06 27.07 -0.16
CA GLU A 154 17.25 28.42 -0.68
C GLU A 154 16.27 28.77 -1.82
N GLU A 155 15.98 27.81 -2.71
CA GLU A 155 14.95 27.97 -3.76
C GLU A 155 13.54 28.01 -3.16
N GLY A 156 13.32 27.24 -2.09
CA GLY A 156 12.09 27.21 -1.33
C GLY A 156 11.87 28.51 -0.55
N LYS A 157 11.27 29.53 -1.18
CA LYS A 157 10.80 30.77 -0.52
C LYS A 157 9.66 30.54 0.51
N SER A 158 9.46 29.31 0.99
CA SER A 158 8.34 28.91 1.81
C SER A 158 8.70 28.80 3.29
N ARG A 159 7.69 28.97 4.15
CA ARG A 159 7.82 28.80 5.60
C ARG A 159 8.00 27.34 6.05
N ASN A 160 7.70 26.34 5.20
CA ASN A 160 7.76 24.93 5.57
C ASN A 160 8.80 24.17 4.73
N GLN A 161 10.08 24.36 5.05
CA GLN A 161 11.23 23.73 4.38
C GLN A 161 11.22 22.20 4.52
N ASN A 162 10.68 21.68 5.62
CA ASN A 162 10.67 20.26 5.91
C ASN A 162 9.94 19.45 4.82
N ILE A 163 8.74 19.88 4.39
CA ILE A 163 7.97 19.19 3.34
C ILE A 163 8.72 19.16 2.00
N ASP A 164 9.43 20.24 1.66
CA ASP A 164 10.20 20.28 0.41
C ASP A 164 11.36 19.29 0.43
N ILE A 165 12.05 19.19 1.57
CA ILE A 165 13.12 18.19 1.79
C ILE A 165 12.56 16.77 1.75
N GLN A 166 11.46 16.47 2.45
CA GLN A 166 10.81 15.16 2.40
C GLN A 166 10.51 14.74 0.96
N ASN A 167 9.87 15.61 0.19
CA ASN A 167 9.43 15.28 -1.16
C ASN A 167 10.56 15.31 -2.20
N ALA A 168 11.64 16.07 -1.98
CA ALA A 168 12.80 16.10 -2.86
C ALA A 168 13.64 14.82 -2.74
N PHE A 169 13.77 14.30 -1.52
CA PHE A 169 14.67 13.19 -1.21
C PHE A 169 13.96 11.89 -0.83
N ASN A 170 12.62 11.88 -0.78
CA ASN A 170 11.80 10.74 -0.35
C ASN A 170 12.21 10.21 1.04
N ILE A 171 12.32 11.12 2.01
CA ILE A 171 12.69 10.80 3.38
C ILE A 171 11.57 11.17 4.35
N THR A 172 11.59 10.55 5.52
CA THR A 172 10.60 10.82 6.58
C THR A 172 10.69 12.26 7.10
N GLU A 173 9.63 12.74 7.74
CA GLU A 173 9.62 14.05 8.40
C GLU A 173 10.75 14.21 9.43
N SER A 174 11.02 13.15 10.21
CA SER A 174 12.11 13.13 11.19
C SER A 174 13.47 13.24 10.50
N ALA A 175 13.73 12.45 9.46
CA ALA A 175 14.97 12.53 8.68
C ALA A 175 15.16 13.90 8.01
N ALA A 176 14.09 14.51 7.50
CA ALA A 176 14.11 15.86 6.95
C ALA A 176 14.47 16.91 8.01
N ASN A 177 13.91 16.81 9.22
CA ASN A 177 14.28 17.69 10.34
C ASN A 177 15.75 17.52 10.73
N VAL A 178 16.25 16.28 10.81
CA VAL A 178 17.68 16.02 11.06
C VAL A 178 18.54 16.63 9.95
N ARG A 179 18.18 16.47 8.68
CA ARG A 179 18.89 17.08 7.55
C ARG A 179 18.95 18.60 7.69
N ILE A 180 17.84 19.27 7.98
CA ILE A 180 17.80 20.73 8.20
C ILE A 180 18.69 21.14 9.38
N ASN A 181 18.63 20.42 10.49
CA ASN A 181 19.43 20.74 11.70
C ASN A 181 20.93 20.58 11.47
N PHE A 182 21.35 19.53 10.74
CA PHE A 182 22.77 19.23 10.50
C PHE A 182 23.34 19.83 9.22
N ILE A 183 22.53 20.51 8.39
CA ILE A 183 22.97 20.95 7.05
C ILE A 183 24.22 21.83 7.09
N ARG A 184 24.26 22.82 7.99
CA ARG A 184 25.39 23.76 8.09
C ARG A 184 26.66 23.08 8.59
N ARG A 185 26.51 22.05 9.42
CA ARG A 185 27.64 21.23 9.88
C ARG A 185 28.16 20.43 8.70
N ASP A 186 27.30 19.63 8.07
CA ASP A 186 27.73 18.70 7.02
C ASP A 186 28.34 19.47 5.83
N LEU A 187 27.80 20.64 5.47
CA LEU A 187 28.36 21.50 4.42
C LEU A 187 29.84 21.90 4.61
N ARG A 188 30.36 21.84 5.84
CA ARG A 188 31.78 22.09 6.15
C ARG A 188 32.68 20.93 5.76
N ASP A 189 32.13 19.72 5.73
CA ASP A 189 32.85 18.49 5.35
C ASP A 189 32.90 18.30 3.81
N TYR A 190 32.13 19.08 3.06
CA TYR A 190 32.17 19.10 1.59
C TYR A 190 33.26 20.03 1.06
N THR A 191 34.20 19.46 0.31
CA THR A 191 35.15 20.23 -0.51
C THR A 191 34.47 20.85 -1.74
N THR A 192 35.13 21.80 -2.40
CA THR A 192 34.60 22.42 -3.62
C THR A 192 34.32 21.40 -4.75
N PRO A 193 35.23 20.45 -5.06
CA PRO A 193 34.95 19.42 -6.05
C PRO A 193 33.73 18.55 -5.69
N MET A 194 33.60 18.15 -4.42
CA MET A 194 32.43 17.37 -3.97
C MET A 194 31.12 18.15 -4.17
N LYS A 195 31.11 19.46 -3.89
CA LYS A 195 29.92 20.31 -4.14
C LYS A 195 29.57 20.36 -5.62
N GLN A 196 30.56 20.49 -6.49
CA GLN A 196 30.34 20.51 -7.95
C GLN A 196 29.77 19.20 -8.46
N LEU A 197 30.28 18.06 -7.98
CA LEU A 197 29.75 16.74 -8.29
C LEU A 197 28.28 16.62 -7.89
N ILE A 198 27.97 16.93 -6.61
CA ILE A 198 26.61 16.81 -6.08
C ILE A 198 25.62 17.73 -6.79
N CYS A 199 26.06 18.91 -7.25
CA CYS A 199 25.21 19.81 -8.02
C CYS A 199 24.78 19.24 -9.38
N ASN A 200 25.41 18.17 -9.88
CA ASN A 200 24.98 17.48 -11.11
C ASN A 200 23.80 16.52 -10.87
N ILE A 201 23.48 16.19 -9.62
CA ILE A 201 22.34 15.33 -9.26
C ILE A 201 21.04 16.13 -9.40
N PHE A 202 20.13 15.69 -10.27
CA PHE A 202 18.87 16.40 -10.54
C PHE A 202 17.80 16.17 -9.47
N ILE A 203 17.18 17.23 -8.94
CA ILE A 203 16.00 17.10 -8.07
C ILE A 203 14.76 16.77 -8.90
N ARG A 204 14.11 15.64 -8.63
CA ARG A 204 12.96 15.16 -9.41
C ARG A 204 11.63 15.78 -8.95
N TYR A 205 11.34 16.97 -9.47
CA TYR A 205 10.03 17.59 -9.33
C TYR A 205 8.90 16.77 -9.98
N ARG A 206 7.80 16.54 -9.25
CA ARG A 206 6.63 15.79 -9.75
C ARG A 206 5.64 16.71 -10.46
N LYS A 207 4.88 16.17 -11.42
CA LYS A 207 3.81 16.92 -12.09
C LYS A 207 2.68 17.20 -11.09
N ARG A 208 2.22 18.46 -11.07
CA ARG A 208 1.21 18.94 -10.15
C ARG A 208 0.15 19.76 -10.88
N CYS A 209 -1.10 19.55 -10.53
CA CYS A 209 -2.18 20.40 -11.02
C CYS A 209 -2.07 21.83 -10.48
N CYS A 210 -2.08 22.83 -11.36
CA CYS A 210 -2.04 24.24 -10.93
C CYS A 210 -3.33 24.72 -10.25
N ARG A 211 -4.43 23.96 -10.33
CA ARG A 211 -5.73 24.31 -9.72
C ARG A 211 -5.90 23.65 -8.34
N CYS A 212 -5.96 22.32 -8.30
CA CYS A 212 -6.24 21.58 -7.06
C CYS A 212 -4.99 21.11 -6.30
N ARG A 213 -3.79 21.31 -6.86
CA ARG A 213 -2.51 20.87 -6.29
C ARG A 213 -2.31 19.35 -6.19
N SER A 214 -3.24 18.53 -6.66
CA SER A 214 -3.02 17.08 -6.75
C SER A 214 -1.84 16.72 -7.64
N LEU A 215 -1.15 15.64 -7.26
CA LEU A 215 -0.20 14.94 -8.10
C LEU A 215 -0.90 14.56 -9.42
N VAL A 216 -0.16 14.67 -10.52
CA VAL A 216 -0.64 14.33 -11.85
C VAL A 216 0.17 13.14 -12.34
N PRO A 217 -0.46 12.02 -12.72
CA PRO A 217 0.27 10.84 -13.20
C PRO A 217 1.23 11.17 -14.34
N MET A 218 2.28 10.35 -14.47
CA MET A 218 3.18 10.46 -15.62
C MET A 218 2.37 10.24 -16.93
N GLY A 219 2.68 10.98 -17.99
CA GLY A 219 1.93 10.91 -19.25
C GLY A 219 0.57 11.65 -19.28
N ALA A 220 -0.10 11.86 -18.14
CA ALA A 220 -1.39 12.53 -18.08
C ALA A 220 -1.36 13.96 -18.66
N LYS A 221 -2.38 14.28 -19.46
CA LYS A 221 -2.59 15.60 -20.10
C LYS A 221 -3.51 16.50 -19.26
N TYR A 222 -4.39 15.90 -18.48
CA TYR A 222 -5.35 16.57 -17.61
C TYR A 222 -5.24 16.05 -16.18
N CYS A 223 -5.62 16.89 -15.22
CA CYS A 223 -5.68 16.46 -13.82
C CYS A 223 -6.82 15.47 -13.58
N VAL A 224 -6.49 14.28 -13.08
CA VAL A 224 -7.48 13.22 -12.75
C VAL A 224 -8.48 13.60 -11.66
N MET A 225 -8.16 14.61 -10.84
CA MET A 225 -9.03 15.04 -9.72
C MET A 225 -9.96 16.20 -10.07
N CYS A 226 -9.58 17.12 -10.97
CA CYS A 226 -10.39 18.30 -11.29
C CYS A 226 -10.45 18.68 -12.79
N GLY A 227 -9.91 17.84 -13.67
CA GLY A 227 -9.95 18.04 -15.12
C GLY A 227 -9.09 19.18 -15.64
N ASN A 228 -8.34 19.91 -14.80
CA ASN A 228 -7.56 21.06 -15.27
C ASN A 228 -6.39 20.63 -16.18
N LYS A 229 -6.23 21.31 -17.32
CA LYS A 229 -5.13 21.09 -18.29
C LYS A 229 -3.83 21.79 -17.89
N ARG A 230 -3.88 22.83 -17.05
CA ARG A 230 -2.67 23.56 -16.62
C ARG A 230 -1.92 22.76 -15.56
N ILE A 231 -0.88 22.05 -16.01
CA ILE A 231 -0.01 21.21 -15.18
C ILE A 231 1.36 21.87 -15.04
N GLY A 232 1.82 22.02 -13.80
CA GLY A 232 3.17 22.47 -13.46
C GLY A 232 4.01 21.34 -12.90
N LYS A 233 5.20 21.67 -12.41
CA LYS A 233 6.04 20.78 -11.61
C LYS A 233 6.25 21.37 -10.22
N SER A 234 6.30 20.53 -9.19
CA SER A 234 6.50 20.97 -7.81
C SER A 234 6.94 19.82 -6.91
N LEU A 235 7.62 20.16 -5.82
CA LEU A 235 7.86 19.25 -4.70
C LEU A 235 6.62 19.11 -3.81
N ARG A 236 5.65 20.03 -3.86
CA ARG A 236 4.47 20.00 -2.99
C ARG A 236 3.24 19.63 -3.76
N TYR A 237 2.65 18.49 -3.48
CA TYR A 237 1.44 18.03 -4.15
C TYR A 237 0.55 17.26 -3.18
N ASN A 238 -0.75 17.25 -3.43
CA ASN A 238 -1.65 16.35 -2.72
C ASN A 238 -1.49 14.95 -3.34
N PRO A 239 -1.23 13.90 -2.55
CA PRO A 239 -1.13 12.54 -3.08
C PRO A 239 -2.46 12.13 -3.72
N LEU A 240 -2.38 11.17 -4.65
CA LEU A 240 -3.57 10.54 -5.21
C LEU A 240 -4.01 9.38 -4.32
N PRO A 241 -5.30 9.06 -4.27
CA PRO A 241 -5.75 7.82 -3.64
C PRO A 241 -5.10 6.59 -4.30
N PRO A 242 -4.99 5.46 -3.59
CA PRO A 242 -4.57 4.19 -4.18
C PRO A 242 -5.49 3.79 -5.35
N ASP A 243 -4.90 3.24 -6.40
CA ASP A 243 -5.65 2.67 -7.52
C ASP A 243 -6.12 1.26 -7.17
N ILE A 244 -7.29 0.86 -7.65
CA ILE A 244 -7.79 -0.50 -7.46
C ILE A 244 -7.32 -1.34 -8.65
N ALA A 245 -6.73 -2.49 -8.37
CA ALA A 245 -6.30 -3.42 -9.41
C ALA A 245 -7.48 -3.84 -10.29
N ALA A 246 -7.21 -3.96 -11.60
CA ALA A 246 -8.20 -4.32 -12.60
C ALA A 246 -7.68 -5.46 -13.49
N ASP A 247 -8.61 -6.18 -14.11
CA ASP A 247 -8.30 -7.18 -15.13
C ASP A 247 -7.79 -6.53 -16.43
N LYS A 248 -7.42 -7.37 -17.41
CA LYS A 248 -6.95 -6.93 -18.73
C LYS A 248 -7.97 -6.09 -19.52
N ASN A 249 -9.25 -6.14 -19.15
CA ASN A 249 -10.33 -5.39 -19.78
C ASN A 249 -10.67 -4.09 -19.03
N GLY A 250 -10.12 -3.89 -17.83
CA GLY A 250 -10.37 -2.73 -16.98
C GLY A 250 -11.48 -2.90 -15.95
N PHE A 251 -11.89 -4.13 -15.64
CA PHE A 251 -12.83 -4.41 -14.57
C PHE A 251 -12.09 -4.59 -13.23
N PHE A 252 -12.50 -3.84 -12.21
CA PHE A 252 -11.88 -3.86 -10.89
C PHE A 252 -12.15 -5.18 -10.15
N TYR A 253 -11.11 -5.75 -9.53
CA TYR A 253 -11.21 -6.96 -8.69
C TYR A 253 -11.87 -6.72 -7.34
N VAL A 254 -12.02 -5.46 -6.94
CA VAL A 254 -12.65 -5.05 -5.69
C VAL A 254 -13.64 -3.93 -6.00
N CYS A 255 -14.85 -4.01 -5.46
CA CYS A 255 -15.81 -2.93 -5.62
C CYS A 255 -15.34 -1.65 -4.90
N PRO A 256 -15.14 -0.52 -5.61
CA PRO A 256 -14.64 0.70 -5.00
C PRO A 256 -15.55 1.31 -3.94
N ARG A 257 -16.84 0.97 -3.91
CA ARG A 257 -17.81 1.56 -2.97
C ARG A 257 -18.00 0.72 -1.72
N CYS A 258 -18.19 -0.59 -1.87
CA CYS A 258 -18.55 -1.47 -0.76
C CYS A 258 -17.47 -2.50 -0.40
N GLY A 259 -16.35 -2.54 -1.11
CA GLY A 259 -15.25 -3.46 -0.80
C GLY A 259 -15.51 -4.92 -1.15
N ASN A 260 -16.64 -5.24 -1.79
CA ASN A 260 -16.95 -6.61 -2.21
C ASN A 260 -15.89 -7.13 -3.17
N GLN A 261 -15.31 -8.29 -2.85
CA GLN A 261 -14.33 -9.01 -3.67
C GLN A 261 -14.90 -10.30 -4.27
N ASP A 262 -16.08 -10.73 -3.81
CA ASP A 262 -16.83 -11.85 -4.37
C ASP A 262 -17.46 -11.41 -5.71
N LEU A 263 -16.66 -11.52 -6.78
CA LEU A 263 -17.00 -11.05 -8.12
C LEU A 263 -16.73 -12.18 -9.12
N GLY A 264 -17.74 -12.54 -9.92
CA GLY A 264 -17.58 -13.47 -11.02
C GLY A 264 -16.62 -12.98 -12.12
N GLU A 265 -16.08 -13.92 -12.92
CA GLU A 265 -15.10 -13.66 -14.00
C GLU A 265 -15.60 -12.64 -15.06
N HIS A 266 -16.91 -12.48 -15.18
CA HIS A 266 -17.55 -11.58 -16.15
C HIS A 266 -18.40 -10.49 -15.49
N SER A 267 -18.16 -10.23 -14.21
CA SER A 267 -18.91 -9.22 -13.46
C SER A 267 -18.57 -7.83 -13.98
N ARG A 268 -19.60 -7.13 -14.46
CA ARG A 268 -19.53 -5.74 -14.94
C ARG A 268 -20.02 -4.76 -13.89
N TYR A 269 -20.80 -5.25 -12.94
CA TYR A 269 -21.39 -4.51 -11.84
C TYR A 269 -21.17 -5.27 -10.54
N CYS A 270 -21.02 -4.56 -9.43
CA CYS A 270 -20.96 -5.16 -8.13
C CYS A 270 -22.34 -5.70 -7.72
N MET A 271 -22.44 -6.99 -7.38
CA MET A 271 -23.68 -7.60 -6.92
C MET A 271 -24.24 -7.03 -5.62
N ILE A 272 -23.41 -6.35 -4.82
CA ILE A 272 -23.80 -5.86 -3.50
C ILE A 272 -24.35 -4.43 -3.56
N CYS A 273 -23.74 -3.55 -4.34
CA CYS A 273 -24.14 -2.13 -4.41
C CYS A 273 -24.51 -1.64 -5.81
N GLY A 274 -24.43 -2.49 -6.85
CA GLY A 274 -24.80 -2.15 -8.22
C GLY A 274 -23.84 -1.22 -8.94
N LEU A 275 -22.72 -0.84 -8.31
CA LEU A 275 -21.74 0.04 -8.94
C LEU A 275 -21.06 -0.68 -10.12
N PRO A 276 -20.97 -0.07 -11.31
CA PRO A 276 -20.15 -0.61 -12.40
C PRO A 276 -18.70 -0.77 -11.97
N LEU A 277 -18.06 -1.88 -12.30
CA LEU A 277 -16.69 -2.21 -11.91
C LEU A 277 -15.65 -1.60 -12.87
N PHE A 278 -15.99 -0.50 -13.54
CA PHE A 278 -15.13 0.19 -14.48
C PHE A 278 -15.40 1.70 -14.40
N ASN A 279 -14.40 2.52 -14.73
CA ASN A 279 -14.53 3.97 -14.69
C ASN A 279 -14.27 4.62 -16.06
N TYR A 280 -15.30 4.66 -16.91
CA TYR A 280 -15.20 5.30 -18.23
C TYR A 280 -15.41 6.81 -18.16
N CYS A 281 -14.73 7.55 -19.05
CA CYS A 281 -15.05 8.96 -19.29
C CYS A 281 -16.39 9.13 -20.02
N SER A 282 -16.99 10.33 -19.98
CA SER A 282 -18.24 10.62 -20.70
C SER A 282 -18.14 10.47 -22.23
N GLY A 283 -16.93 10.54 -22.79
CA GLY A 283 -16.70 10.51 -24.26
C GLY A 283 -16.77 11.89 -24.92
N HIS A 284 -16.93 12.95 -24.13
CA HIS A 284 -16.94 14.35 -24.58
C HIS A 284 -15.73 15.08 -24.02
N GLY A 285 -14.67 15.19 -24.81
CA GLY A 285 -13.42 15.82 -24.40
C GLY A 285 -13.57 17.33 -24.15
N GLN A 286 -12.69 17.90 -23.32
CA GLN A 286 -12.65 19.36 -23.11
C GLN A 286 -12.24 20.15 -24.36
N ASP A 287 -11.75 19.49 -25.40
CA ASP A 287 -11.51 20.06 -26.72
C ASP A 287 -12.79 20.17 -27.58
N GLY A 288 -13.94 19.78 -27.04
CA GLY A 288 -15.24 19.80 -27.71
C GLY A 288 -15.48 18.61 -28.64
N LYS A 289 -14.56 17.63 -28.71
CA LYS A 289 -14.69 16.46 -29.59
C LYS A 289 -15.36 15.28 -28.88
N THR A 290 -16.19 14.56 -29.64
CA THR A 290 -16.71 13.26 -29.24
C THR A 290 -15.72 12.16 -29.62
N HIS A 291 -15.55 11.18 -28.74
CA HIS A 291 -14.62 10.07 -28.95
C HIS A 291 -15.08 8.80 -28.21
N LYS A 292 -14.44 7.67 -28.50
CA LYS A 292 -14.64 6.43 -27.74
C LYS A 292 -14.22 6.66 -26.30
N ARG A 293 -15.06 6.24 -25.35
CA ARG A 293 -14.79 6.41 -23.92
C ARG A 293 -13.46 5.74 -23.54
N HIS A 294 -12.61 6.48 -22.84
CA HIS A 294 -11.35 5.98 -22.26
C HIS A 294 -11.62 5.37 -20.89
N LEU A 295 -10.95 4.27 -20.60
CA LEU A 295 -10.91 3.67 -19.27
C LEU A 295 -10.02 4.52 -18.35
N ASN A 296 -10.41 4.67 -17.09
CA ASN A 296 -9.66 5.47 -16.12
C ASN A 296 -9.47 4.69 -14.82
N ARG A 297 -8.56 5.21 -14.02
CA ARG A 297 -8.25 4.75 -12.65
C ARG A 297 -9.49 4.74 -11.76
N SER A 298 -9.47 3.90 -10.73
CA SER A 298 -10.60 3.75 -9.81
C SER A 298 -10.96 5.04 -9.08
N PHE A 299 -9.99 5.88 -8.75
CA PHE A 299 -10.21 7.16 -8.07
C PHE A 299 -10.37 8.36 -9.01
N ALA A 300 -10.14 8.19 -10.33
CA ALA A 300 -10.17 9.30 -11.25
C ALA A 300 -11.57 9.90 -11.34
N ARG A 301 -11.67 11.21 -11.14
CA ARG A 301 -12.92 11.98 -11.31
C ARG A 301 -13.02 12.54 -12.72
N TYR A 302 -11.87 12.81 -13.34
CA TYR A 302 -11.73 13.28 -14.72
C TYR A 302 -10.73 12.42 -15.48
N CYS A 303 -10.93 12.30 -16.79
CA CYS A 303 -10.06 11.53 -17.66
C CYS A 303 -8.70 12.20 -17.85
N GLU A 304 -7.62 11.45 -17.66
CA GLU A 304 -6.25 11.96 -17.83
C GLU A 304 -5.89 12.31 -19.28
N GLU A 305 -6.62 11.75 -20.26
CA GLU A 305 -6.35 11.95 -21.68
C GLU A 305 -7.15 13.10 -22.30
N CYS A 306 -8.45 13.20 -22.01
CA CYS A 306 -9.36 14.16 -22.64
C CYS A 306 -9.95 15.21 -21.68
N GLY A 307 -9.74 15.05 -20.37
CA GLY A 307 -10.25 15.96 -19.34
C GLY A 307 -11.75 15.87 -19.08
N ALA A 308 -12.47 14.97 -19.76
CA ALA A 308 -13.89 14.75 -19.56
C ALA A 308 -14.19 14.19 -18.15
N GLU A 309 -15.35 14.51 -17.60
CA GLU A 309 -15.81 13.87 -16.36
C GLU A 309 -15.96 12.36 -16.56
N THR A 310 -15.56 11.60 -15.56
CA THR A 310 -15.71 10.14 -15.54
C THR A 310 -17.04 9.74 -14.92
N PHE A 311 -17.45 8.50 -15.13
CA PHE A 311 -18.66 7.96 -14.53
C PHE A 311 -18.62 8.07 -12.99
N TYR A 312 -17.47 7.77 -12.37
CA TYR A 312 -17.31 7.94 -10.93
C TYR A 312 -17.19 9.40 -10.50
N GLY A 313 -16.62 10.22 -11.39
CA GLY A 313 -16.69 11.69 -11.37
C GLY A 313 -18.10 12.21 -11.13
N HIS A 314 -18.98 11.83 -12.05
CA HIS A 314 -20.35 12.26 -12.15
C HIS A 314 -21.24 11.79 -11.00
N LEU A 315 -21.09 10.52 -10.59
CA LEU A 315 -21.88 9.93 -9.51
C LEU A 315 -21.40 10.29 -8.09
N ASP A 316 -20.34 11.09 -7.99
CA ASP A 316 -19.67 11.38 -6.74
C ASP A 316 -19.29 10.16 -5.90
N ILE A 317 -18.70 9.16 -6.55
CA ILE A 317 -18.29 7.92 -5.87
C ILE A 317 -17.18 8.22 -4.87
N LYS A 318 -17.45 7.88 -3.60
CA LYS A 318 -16.45 7.80 -2.54
C LYS A 318 -15.82 6.42 -2.57
N ILE A 319 -14.51 6.38 -2.81
CA ILE A 319 -13.74 5.13 -2.85
C ILE A 319 -13.48 4.68 -1.42
N ARG A 320 -13.80 3.43 -1.10
CA ARG A 320 -13.44 2.77 0.15
C ARG A 320 -11.92 2.61 0.17
N MET A 321 -11.28 3.16 1.19
CA MET A 321 -9.82 3.15 1.36
C MET A 321 -9.34 2.10 2.39
N GLU A 322 -10.27 1.31 2.95
CA GLU A 322 -9.95 0.28 3.93
C GLU A 322 -9.51 -1.01 3.23
N ASP A 323 -8.39 -1.56 3.70
CA ASP A 323 -7.82 -2.82 3.21
C ASP A 323 -8.53 -4.06 3.77
N SER A 324 -9.48 -3.89 4.70
CA SER A 324 -10.23 -5.01 5.26
C SER A 324 -11.09 -5.67 4.20
N GLU A 325 -10.89 -6.98 4.03
CA GLU A 325 -11.74 -7.81 3.19
C GLU A 325 -13.17 -7.79 3.73
N VAL A 326 -14.13 -7.37 2.91
CA VAL A 326 -15.55 -7.37 3.29
C VAL A 326 -16.24 -8.56 2.62
N LYS A 327 -16.70 -9.51 3.43
CA LYS A 327 -17.53 -10.64 2.98
C LYS A 327 -18.99 -10.37 3.31
N TYR A 328 -19.85 -10.55 2.32
CA TYR A 328 -21.30 -10.38 2.45
C TYR A 328 -21.96 -11.76 2.52
N THR A 329 -22.23 -12.24 3.73
CA THR A 329 -22.68 -13.62 3.99
C THR A 329 -24.17 -13.72 4.33
N ASP A 330 -24.94 -12.65 4.14
CA ASP A 330 -26.37 -12.60 4.49
C ASP A 330 -27.31 -13.20 3.44
N GLY A 331 -26.78 -14.04 2.56
CA GLY A 331 -27.55 -14.91 1.68
C GLY A 331 -28.09 -16.15 2.40
N VAL A 332 -28.77 -17.00 1.64
CA VAL A 332 -29.20 -18.34 2.07
C VAL A 332 -28.53 -19.41 1.23
N ASP A 333 -28.49 -20.66 1.72
CA ASP A 333 -27.94 -21.77 0.96
C ASP A 333 -28.63 -21.93 -0.41
N TYR A 334 -27.84 -22.19 -1.45
CA TYR A 334 -28.31 -22.31 -2.82
C TYR A 334 -27.42 -23.22 -3.65
N ASN A 335 -27.98 -23.79 -4.71
CA ASN A 335 -27.24 -24.61 -5.66
C ASN A 335 -26.46 -23.72 -6.63
N GLU A 336 -25.13 -23.72 -6.56
CA GLU A 336 -24.25 -22.85 -7.38
C GLU A 336 -24.43 -23.03 -8.90
N ASN A 337 -24.76 -24.25 -9.36
CA ASN A 337 -24.93 -24.53 -10.80
C ASN A 337 -26.24 -23.96 -11.36
N THR A 338 -27.29 -23.88 -10.53
CA THR A 338 -28.63 -23.47 -10.97
C THR A 338 -29.05 -22.11 -10.41
N LEU A 339 -28.33 -21.60 -9.42
CA LEU A 339 -28.63 -20.40 -8.63
C LEU A 339 -30.01 -20.43 -7.94
N ARG A 340 -30.53 -21.63 -7.69
CA ARG A 340 -31.78 -21.86 -6.96
C ARG A 340 -31.49 -22.04 -5.47
N VAL A 341 -32.23 -21.36 -4.61
CA VAL A 341 -32.09 -21.51 -3.15
C VAL A 341 -32.54 -22.90 -2.70
N ASN A 342 -31.81 -23.47 -1.75
CA ASN A 342 -32.14 -24.74 -1.08
C ASN A 342 -33.05 -24.50 0.13
N VAL A 343 -33.05 -23.28 0.67
CA VAL A 343 -33.90 -22.86 1.80
C VAL A 343 -34.61 -21.56 1.44
N CYS A 344 -35.90 -21.46 1.74
CA CYS A 344 -36.67 -20.25 1.49
C CYS A 344 -36.19 -19.10 2.40
N PRO A 345 -35.75 -17.95 1.87
CA PRO A 345 -35.18 -16.87 2.68
C PRO A 345 -36.22 -16.10 3.51
N VAL A 346 -37.51 -16.41 3.37
CA VAL A 346 -38.60 -15.74 4.10
C VAL A 346 -39.18 -16.61 5.21
N CYS A 347 -39.37 -17.91 4.96
CA CYS A 347 -40.03 -18.81 5.92
C CYS A 347 -39.20 -20.02 6.35
N GLY A 348 -38.00 -20.21 5.79
CA GLY A 348 -37.12 -21.33 6.14
C GLY A 348 -37.51 -22.69 5.57
N ASN A 349 -38.61 -22.80 4.78
CA ASN A 349 -38.96 -24.07 4.12
C ASN A 349 -37.89 -24.48 3.11
N ASP A 350 -37.49 -25.75 3.14
CA ASP A 350 -36.49 -26.39 2.27
C ASP A 350 -37.09 -27.52 1.40
N GLU A 351 -38.32 -27.93 1.68
CA GLU A 351 -39.03 -28.94 0.88
C GLU A 351 -39.63 -28.34 -0.40
N PHE A 352 -38.98 -28.58 -1.54
CA PHE A 352 -39.43 -28.12 -2.84
C PHE A 352 -39.56 -29.25 -3.87
N GLY A 353 -40.48 -29.09 -4.83
CA GLY A 353 -40.47 -29.94 -6.03
C GLY A 353 -39.25 -29.60 -6.90
N SER A 354 -38.78 -30.54 -7.72
CA SER A 354 -37.60 -30.35 -8.59
C SER A 354 -37.73 -29.15 -9.53
N ASN A 355 -38.95 -28.87 -10.00
CA ASN A 355 -39.26 -27.80 -10.95
C ASN A 355 -39.99 -26.62 -10.28
N ALA A 356 -40.01 -26.54 -8.94
CA ALA A 356 -40.69 -25.45 -8.26
C ALA A 356 -39.89 -24.15 -8.44
N GLU A 357 -40.58 -23.11 -8.91
CA GLU A 357 -40.07 -21.72 -8.99
C GLU A 357 -40.41 -20.89 -7.75
N TYR A 358 -41.42 -21.33 -6.98
CA TYR A 358 -41.91 -20.62 -5.80
C TYR A 358 -41.97 -21.54 -4.58
N CYS A 359 -41.75 -20.97 -3.40
CA CYS A 359 -41.94 -21.64 -2.13
C CYS A 359 -43.41 -22.01 -1.94
N ARG A 360 -43.70 -23.27 -1.64
CA ARG A 360 -45.06 -23.78 -1.42
C ARG A 360 -45.73 -23.23 -0.15
N ILE A 361 -44.95 -22.68 0.78
CA ILE A 361 -45.44 -22.15 2.06
C ILE A 361 -45.82 -20.68 1.96
N CYS A 362 -44.93 -19.84 1.41
CA CYS A 362 -45.10 -18.38 1.43
C CYS A 362 -45.09 -17.72 0.05
N GLY A 363 -44.93 -18.48 -1.04
CA GLY A 363 -44.93 -17.96 -2.41
C GLY A 363 -43.66 -17.19 -2.83
N THR A 364 -42.64 -17.13 -1.98
CA THR A 364 -41.36 -16.46 -2.30
C THR A 364 -40.67 -17.15 -3.48
N ASN A 365 -40.11 -16.36 -4.40
CA ASN A 365 -39.33 -16.87 -5.53
C ASN A 365 -38.09 -17.65 -5.05
N LEU A 366 -37.86 -18.83 -5.61
CA LEU A 366 -36.71 -19.68 -5.28
C LEU A 366 -35.44 -19.31 -6.06
N TYR A 367 -35.54 -18.36 -6.98
CA TYR A 367 -34.42 -17.79 -7.72
C TYR A 367 -34.30 -16.30 -7.45
N ASN A 368 -33.08 -15.85 -7.16
CA ASN A 368 -32.80 -14.42 -7.00
C ASN A 368 -32.57 -13.75 -8.38
N LYS A 369 -33.65 -13.68 -9.18
CA LYS A 369 -33.60 -13.12 -10.54
C LYS A 369 -33.52 -11.58 -10.50
N CYS A 370 -32.80 -11.00 -11.46
CA CYS A 370 -32.81 -9.55 -11.67
C CYS A 370 -34.13 -9.08 -12.28
N GLU A 371 -34.46 -7.78 -12.13
CA GLU A 371 -35.69 -7.19 -12.67
C GLU A 371 -35.89 -7.47 -14.16
N GLY A 372 -34.81 -7.49 -14.94
CA GLY A 372 -34.89 -7.67 -16.39
C GLY A 372 -35.35 -6.40 -17.10
N GLU A 373 -35.79 -6.51 -18.34
CA GLU A 373 -36.28 -5.43 -19.20
C GLU A 373 -37.78 -5.56 -19.41
N ALA A 374 -38.52 -4.50 -19.09
CA ALA A 374 -39.95 -4.44 -19.36
C ALA A 374 -40.19 -4.36 -20.88
N ASP A 375 -41.02 -5.26 -21.38
CA ASP A 375 -41.50 -5.30 -22.76
C ASP A 375 -43.03 -5.52 -22.74
N GLN A 376 -43.70 -5.33 -23.87
CA GLN A 376 -45.13 -5.59 -24.01
C GLN A 376 -45.38 -6.81 -24.89
N ASP A 377 -46.16 -7.76 -24.38
CA ASP A 377 -46.64 -8.86 -25.21
C ASP A 377 -47.66 -8.39 -26.25
N ILE A 378 -48.05 -9.29 -27.16
CA ILE A 378 -49.04 -9.03 -28.21
C ILE A 378 -50.42 -8.60 -27.68
N ASN A 379 -50.69 -8.82 -26.40
CA ASN A 379 -51.94 -8.49 -25.71
C ASN A 379 -51.81 -7.20 -24.88
N GLY A 380 -50.65 -6.53 -24.89
CA GLY A 380 -50.37 -5.31 -24.13
C GLY A 380 -50.00 -5.54 -22.66
N ASN A 381 -49.77 -6.79 -22.24
CA ASN A 381 -49.30 -7.08 -20.88
C ASN A 381 -47.80 -6.81 -20.78
N ILE A 382 -47.36 -6.25 -19.64
CA ILE A 382 -45.94 -6.04 -19.37
C ILE A 382 -45.31 -7.40 -19.04
N ILE A 383 -44.31 -7.80 -19.83
CA ILE A 383 -43.44 -8.96 -19.59
C ILE A 383 -42.03 -8.47 -19.27
N TYR A 384 -41.25 -9.27 -18.54
CA TYR A 384 -39.88 -8.94 -18.19
C TYR A 384 -38.91 -9.92 -18.86
N LEU A 385 -38.13 -9.42 -19.82
CA LEU A 385 -37.13 -10.16 -20.57
C LEU A 385 -35.74 -10.02 -19.93
N ASN A 386 -34.76 -10.81 -20.38
CA ASN A 386 -33.35 -10.68 -19.98
C ASN A 386 -33.13 -10.75 -18.45
N GLN A 387 -33.88 -11.63 -17.77
CA GLN A 387 -33.68 -11.91 -16.36
C GLN A 387 -32.52 -12.89 -16.16
N HIS A 388 -31.59 -12.53 -15.28
CA HIS A 388 -30.46 -13.35 -14.88
C HIS A 388 -30.68 -13.83 -13.45
N ALA A 389 -30.47 -15.12 -13.18
CA ALA A 389 -30.38 -15.61 -11.81
C ALA A 389 -29.06 -15.16 -11.19
N ASN A 390 -29.04 -14.91 -9.88
CA ASN A 390 -27.88 -14.38 -9.15
C ASN A 390 -27.71 -15.16 -7.84
N PRO A 391 -26.52 -15.12 -7.23
CA PRO A 391 -26.31 -15.65 -5.89
C PRO A 391 -27.30 -15.12 -4.85
N SER A 392 -27.49 -15.86 -3.77
CA SER A 392 -28.53 -15.56 -2.78
C SER A 392 -28.25 -14.28 -1.96
N ASN A 393 -27.00 -13.83 -1.86
CA ASN A 393 -26.58 -12.57 -1.24
C ASN A 393 -26.61 -11.37 -2.22
N ALA A 394 -26.88 -11.61 -3.51
CA ALA A 394 -26.85 -10.58 -4.54
C ALA A 394 -28.03 -9.61 -4.40
N ARG A 395 -27.74 -8.32 -4.29
CA ARG A 395 -28.75 -7.23 -4.32
C ARG A 395 -28.95 -6.65 -5.71
N TYR A 396 -27.94 -6.78 -6.54
CA TYR A 396 -27.88 -6.34 -7.92
C TYR A 396 -27.31 -7.46 -8.77
N CYS A 397 -27.67 -7.45 -10.06
CA CYS A 397 -27.13 -8.40 -11.01
C CYS A 397 -25.76 -7.97 -11.52
N GLU A 398 -24.80 -8.89 -11.52
CA GLU A 398 -23.43 -8.61 -11.94
C GLU A 398 -23.28 -8.33 -13.44
N ILE A 399 -24.24 -8.78 -14.25
CA ILE A 399 -24.23 -8.65 -15.71
C ILE A 399 -24.86 -7.33 -16.14
N CYS A 400 -26.04 -7.00 -15.60
CA CYS A 400 -26.85 -5.85 -16.05
C CYS A 400 -26.98 -4.71 -15.04
N GLY A 401 -26.53 -4.89 -13.79
CA GLY A 401 -26.58 -3.87 -12.74
C GLY A 401 -27.96 -3.58 -12.15
N LYS A 402 -29.01 -4.29 -12.60
CA LYS A 402 -30.38 -4.09 -12.10
C LYS A 402 -30.59 -4.74 -10.73
N PRO A 403 -31.48 -4.18 -9.88
CA PRO A 403 -31.84 -4.80 -8.62
C PRO A 403 -32.36 -6.22 -8.79
N THR A 404 -32.05 -7.08 -7.83
CA THR A 404 -32.56 -8.45 -7.76
C THR A 404 -33.88 -8.53 -7.01
N TYR A 405 -34.61 -9.63 -7.18
CA TYR A 405 -35.85 -9.88 -6.46
C TYR A 405 -35.68 -9.81 -4.95
N PHE A 406 -34.60 -10.37 -4.38
CA PHE A 406 -34.35 -10.33 -2.93
C PHE A 406 -34.06 -8.90 -2.43
N SER A 407 -33.42 -8.07 -3.23
CA SER A 407 -33.23 -6.64 -2.94
C SER A 407 -34.55 -5.85 -3.00
N GLN A 408 -35.31 -6.01 -4.09
CA GLN A 408 -36.58 -5.29 -4.28
C GLN A 408 -37.62 -5.63 -3.21
N ARG A 409 -37.65 -6.90 -2.77
CA ARG A 409 -38.52 -7.36 -1.68
C ARG A 409 -37.97 -7.07 -0.28
N LYS A 410 -36.79 -6.44 -0.18
CA LYS A 410 -36.11 -6.15 1.09
C LYS A 410 -35.88 -7.40 1.95
N ILE A 411 -35.71 -8.55 1.29
CA ILE A 411 -35.28 -9.80 1.93
C ILE A 411 -33.83 -9.61 2.39
N LEU A 412 -33.01 -8.98 1.54
CA LEU A 412 -31.66 -8.54 1.89
C LEU A 412 -31.68 -7.06 2.32
N PRO A 413 -31.00 -6.68 3.41
CA PRO A 413 -30.78 -5.28 3.77
C PRO A 413 -29.87 -4.58 2.74
N THR A 414 -29.78 -3.25 2.75
CA THR A 414 -28.76 -2.57 1.94
C THR A 414 -27.36 -2.90 2.47
N TYR A 415 -26.31 -2.74 1.65
CA TYR A 415 -24.94 -2.98 2.10
C TYR A 415 -24.52 -2.08 3.28
N GLN A 416 -25.05 -0.86 3.35
CA GLN A 416 -24.79 0.06 4.47
C GLN A 416 -25.38 -0.47 5.77
N VAL A 417 -26.61 -0.98 5.72
CA VAL A 417 -27.27 -1.59 6.88
C VAL A 417 -26.56 -2.88 7.29
N TYR A 418 -26.07 -3.67 6.33
CA TYR A 418 -25.25 -4.86 6.62
C TYR A 418 -23.97 -4.48 7.38
N LEU A 419 -23.20 -3.52 6.86
CA LEU A 419 -21.95 -3.08 7.49
C LEU A 419 -22.17 -2.53 8.89
N GLN A 420 -23.20 -1.70 9.08
CA GLN A 420 -23.54 -1.18 10.41
C GLN A 420 -23.83 -2.30 11.42
N ARG A 421 -24.54 -3.37 11.00
CA ARG A 421 -24.82 -4.51 11.88
C ARG A 421 -23.56 -5.27 12.28
N GLN A 422 -22.62 -5.43 11.35
CA GLN A 422 -21.33 -6.08 11.64
C GLN A 422 -20.52 -5.25 12.64
N GLU A 423 -20.44 -3.93 12.46
CA GLU A 423 -19.76 -3.05 13.42
C GLU A 423 -20.38 -3.12 14.83
N GLU A 424 -21.72 -3.19 14.91
CA GLU A 424 -22.43 -3.34 16.19
C GLU A 424 -22.19 -4.72 16.84
N GLU A 425 -22.09 -5.79 16.04
CA GLU A 425 -21.77 -7.14 16.51
C GLU A 425 -20.31 -7.25 16.99
N ASP A 426 -19.36 -6.72 16.22
CA ASP A 426 -17.94 -6.68 16.58
C ASP A 426 -17.73 -5.87 17.87
N ALA A 427 -18.39 -4.71 18.00
CA ALA A 427 -18.32 -3.91 19.22
C ALA A 427 -18.87 -4.65 20.44
N ARG A 428 -19.95 -5.43 20.29
CA ARG A 428 -20.49 -6.27 21.37
C ARG A 428 -19.53 -7.39 21.74
N PHE A 429 -18.93 -8.05 20.75
CA PHE A 429 -17.97 -9.13 20.99
C PHE A 429 -16.72 -8.60 21.72
N MET A 430 -16.18 -7.45 21.29
CA MET A 430 -15.06 -6.80 21.97
C MET A 430 -15.40 -6.38 23.41
N ALA A 431 -16.61 -5.87 23.65
CA ALA A 431 -17.06 -5.53 25.00
C ALA A 431 -17.13 -6.76 25.92
N LEU A 432 -17.67 -7.88 25.42
CA LEU A 432 -17.71 -9.15 26.16
C LEU A 432 -16.30 -9.69 26.46
N ALA A 433 -15.38 -9.61 25.50
CA ALA A 433 -13.99 -10.06 25.70
C ALA A 433 -13.27 -9.24 26.79
N LEU A 434 -13.51 -7.92 26.85
CA LEU A 434 -12.95 -7.06 27.91
C LEU A 434 -13.54 -7.39 29.29
N GLU A 435 -14.84 -7.71 29.37
CA GLU A 435 -15.48 -8.16 30.62
C GLU A 435 -14.94 -9.52 31.10
N GLU A 436 -14.58 -10.42 30.17
CA GLU A 436 -13.90 -11.69 30.50
C GLU A 436 -12.44 -11.48 30.95
N GLU A 437 -11.67 -10.60 30.30
CA GLU A 437 -10.30 -10.27 30.72
C GLU A 437 -10.24 -9.59 32.11
N GLU A 438 -11.18 -8.68 32.42
CA GLU A 438 -11.28 -8.09 33.76
C GLU A 438 -11.57 -9.16 34.82
N ASN A 439 -12.38 -10.19 34.51
CA ASN A 439 -12.64 -11.31 35.42
C ASN A 439 -11.45 -12.28 35.55
N ILE A 440 -10.62 -12.45 34.52
CA ILE A 440 -9.42 -13.32 34.57
C ILE A 440 -8.28 -12.63 35.35
N SER A 441 -8.21 -11.30 35.34
CA SER A 441 -7.17 -10.53 36.04
C SER A 441 -7.18 -10.69 37.57
N TYR A 442 -8.24 -11.27 38.15
CA TYR A 442 -8.35 -11.57 39.58
C TYR A 442 -7.89 -12.98 39.98
N GLU A 443 -7.52 -13.86 39.05
CA GLU A 443 -7.18 -15.27 39.36
C GLU A 443 -5.83 -15.80 38.82
N ALA A 444 -5.00 -15.00 38.17
CA ALA A 444 -3.72 -15.49 37.60
C ALA A 444 -2.47 -15.05 38.39
N GLU A 445 -1.81 -15.99 39.08
CA GLU A 445 -0.41 -15.85 39.52
C GLU A 445 0.55 -15.89 38.31
N PRO A 446 1.68 -15.15 38.33
CA PRO A 446 2.53 -14.97 37.16
C PRO A 446 3.30 -16.25 36.78
N PRO A 447 3.47 -16.57 35.48
CA PRO A 447 4.27 -17.71 35.05
C PRO A 447 5.76 -17.45 35.28
N GLN A 448 6.45 -18.44 35.86
CA GLN A 448 7.92 -18.48 35.89
C GLN A 448 8.45 -18.71 34.47
N ALA A 449 9.24 -17.76 33.96
CA ALA A 449 9.91 -17.87 32.68
C ALA A 449 11.06 -18.90 32.77
N TYR A 450 10.97 -19.95 31.96
CA TYR A 450 12.08 -20.84 31.66
C TYR A 450 12.84 -20.29 30.46
N ILE A 451 14.15 -20.08 30.62
CA ILE A 451 15.09 -19.75 29.55
C ILE A 451 15.64 -21.09 29.05
N GLU A 452 15.35 -21.46 27.81
CA GLU A 452 16.05 -22.53 27.10
C GLU A 452 16.95 -21.95 26.01
N ASP A 453 18.12 -22.57 25.88
CA ASP A 453 19.27 -22.19 25.07
C ASP A 453 18.98 -22.04 23.57
N THR A 454 19.42 -20.93 22.98
CA THR A 454 19.40 -20.66 21.54
C THR A 454 20.54 -21.39 20.81
N PRO A 455 20.26 -22.12 19.70
CA PRO A 455 21.30 -22.77 18.90
C PRO A 455 22.06 -21.76 17.99
N PRO A 456 23.31 -22.08 17.59
CA PRO A 456 24.16 -21.17 16.83
C PRO A 456 23.79 -21.05 15.34
N PHE A 457 24.21 -19.92 14.79
CA PHE A 457 24.02 -19.34 13.45
C PHE A 457 24.56 -20.18 12.27
N SER A 458 23.98 -21.35 11.97
CA SER A 458 24.36 -22.16 10.80
C SER A 458 23.34 -22.22 9.66
N ASP A 459 22.12 -21.70 9.82
CA ASP A 459 21.01 -22.04 8.92
C ASP A 459 20.47 -20.83 8.14
N ILE A 460 21.35 -20.10 7.46
CA ILE A 460 20.93 -19.25 6.32
C ILE A 460 21.09 -20.12 5.07
N PRO A 461 20.00 -20.42 4.32
CA PRO A 461 20.09 -21.22 3.09
C PRO A 461 21.13 -20.64 2.10
N GLU A 462 21.79 -21.55 1.38
CA GLU A 462 22.76 -21.25 0.32
C GLU A 462 22.20 -20.35 -0.79
#